data_AF-A0A1L3SLC9-F1
#
_entry.id   AF-A0A1L3SLC9-F1
#
_cell.length_a   1.000
_cell.length_b   1.000
_cell.length_c   1.000
_cell.angle_alpha   90.00
_cell.angle_beta   90.00
_cell.angle_gamma   90.00
#
_symmetry.space_group_name_H-M   'P 1'
#
loop_
_entity.id
_entity.type
_entity.pdbx_description
1 polymer ?
#
loop_
_entity_poly.entity_id
_entity_poly.type
_entity_poly.pdbx_seq_one_letter_code
_entity_poly.pdbx_strand_id
1 'polypeptide(L)'
;MSPFDPLLFKMLGTRALAHARLGHFDEAAEWAVKAAARLNAYANILAIAAHCLALAGRQREASAYTLTIHAMLPDYRTTDFLDAFRFTKEVEVMFRSLSGQIGMA
;
A
#
# COMPACT_ATOMS: atom_id res chain seq x y z
N MET A 1 -17.57 21.92 4.55
CA MET A 1 -16.44 21.29 3.86
C MET A 1 -16.57 19.79 4.07
N SER A 2 -16.78 19.02 2.99
CA SER A 2 -17.15 17.60 3.06
C SER A 2 -15.93 16.73 3.42
N PRO A 3 -16.02 15.75 4.33
CA PRO A 3 -14.88 14.98 4.86
C PRO A 3 -14.42 13.81 3.98
N PHE A 4 -14.93 13.71 2.74
CA PHE A 4 -14.55 12.68 1.79
C PHE A 4 -13.92 13.35 0.58
N ASP A 5 -12.60 13.20 0.44
CA ASP A 5 -11.92 13.61 -0.77
C ASP A 5 -11.37 12.36 -1.51
N PRO A 6 -12.22 11.63 -2.26
CA PRO A 6 -11.80 10.50 -3.10
C PRO A 6 -10.64 10.87 -4.05
N LEU A 7 -10.54 12.16 -4.41
CA LEU A 7 -9.49 12.70 -5.26
C LEU A 7 -8.12 12.65 -4.60
N LEU A 8 -8.03 12.81 -3.29
CA LEU A 8 -6.78 12.97 -2.57
C LEU A 8 -6.10 11.62 -2.29
N PHE A 9 -6.91 10.57 -2.09
CA PHE A 9 -6.49 9.16 -2.14
C PHE A 9 -6.00 8.81 -3.55
N LYS A 10 -6.80 9.15 -4.57
CA LYS A 10 -6.43 8.92 -5.97
C LYS A 10 -5.10 9.59 -6.29
N MET A 11 -4.87 10.85 -5.90
CA MET A 11 -3.68 11.57 -6.32
C MET A 11 -2.39 11.04 -5.67
N LEU A 12 -2.39 10.81 -4.35
CA LEU A 12 -1.19 10.33 -3.66
C LEU A 12 -0.95 8.83 -3.87
N GLY A 13 -2.01 8.02 -3.85
CA GLY A 13 -1.91 6.59 -4.15
C GLY A 13 -1.49 6.32 -5.59
N THR A 14 -2.05 7.04 -6.57
CA THR A 14 -1.62 6.91 -7.98
C THR A 14 -0.17 7.35 -8.15
N ARG A 15 0.26 8.41 -7.45
CA ARG A 15 1.67 8.86 -7.51
C ARG A 15 2.61 7.80 -6.92
N ALA A 16 2.28 7.23 -5.76
CA ALA A 16 3.06 6.13 -5.18
C ALA A 16 3.18 4.94 -6.13
N LEU A 17 2.06 4.53 -6.75
CA LEU A 17 2.03 3.43 -7.72
C LEU A 17 2.79 3.75 -9.00
N ALA A 18 2.76 4.99 -9.50
CA ALA A 18 3.55 5.42 -10.65
C ALA A 18 5.06 5.34 -10.36
N HIS A 19 5.49 5.81 -9.19
CA HIS A 19 6.89 5.68 -8.75
C HIS A 19 7.30 4.20 -8.60
N ALA A 20 6.44 3.36 -8.02
CA ALA A 20 6.70 1.93 -7.89
C ALA A 20 6.87 1.23 -9.25
N ARG A 21 6.07 1.61 -10.26
CA ARG A 21 6.19 1.08 -11.63
C ARG A 21 7.46 1.54 -12.36
N LEU A 22 8.01 2.69 -11.96
CA LEU A 22 9.28 3.21 -12.48
C LEU A 22 10.51 2.69 -11.72
N GLY A 23 10.31 1.88 -10.67
CA GLY A 23 11.40 1.39 -9.81
C GLY A 23 11.89 2.39 -8.76
N HIS A 24 11.22 3.55 -8.63
CA HIS A 24 11.52 4.59 -7.64
C HIS A 24 10.87 4.23 -6.29
N PHE A 25 11.38 3.18 -5.64
CA PHE A 25 10.70 2.57 -4.50
C PHE A 25 10.71 3.45 -3.24
N ASP A 26 11.78 4.19 -2.99
CA ASP A 26 11.86 5.11 -1.86
C ASP A 26 10.83 6.24 -1.97
N GLU A 27 10.73 6.86 -3.13
CA GLU A 27 9.72 7.89 -3.40
C GLU A 27 8.30 7.31 -3.34
N ALA A 28 8.11 6.09 -3.85
CA ALA A 28 6.83 5.40 -3.74
C ALA A 28 6.42 5.23 -2.27
N ALA A 29 7.35 4.78 -1.42
CA ALA A 29 7.12 4.61 0.01
C ALA A 29 6.79 5.94 0.70
N GLU A 30 7.52 7.02 0.40
CA GLU A 30 7.23 8.34 0.97
C GLU A 30 5.83 8.84 0.64
N TRP A 31 5.42 8.73 -0.63
CA TRP A 31 4.09 9.15 -1.06
C TRP A 31 3.00 8.30 -0.45
N ALA A 32 3.22 7.00 -0.29
CA ALA A 32 2.28 6.08 0.32
C ALA A 32 2.11 6.33 1.83
N VAL A 33 3.20 6.56 2.57
CA VAL A 33 3.15 6.91 4.00
C VAL A 33 2.43 8.24 4.21
N LYS A 34 2.68 9.25 3.36
CA LYS A 34 1.95 10.52 3.40
C LYS A 34 0.45 10.33 3.16
N ALA A 35 0.06 9.38 2.30
CA ALA A 35 -1.35 9.04 2.09
C ALA A 35 -1.96 8.33 3.32
N ALA A 36 -1.21 7.41 3.93
CA ALA A 36 -1.63 6.63 5.09
C ALA A 36 -1.75 7.46 6.39
N ALA A 37 -1.00 8.56 6.50
CA ALA A 37 -1.03 9.44 7.67
C ALA A 37 -2.33 10.27 7.82
N ARG A 38 -3.30 10.13 6.90
CA ARG A 38 -4.57 10.88 6.97
C ARG A 38 -5.55 10.20 7.92
N LEU A 39 -6.19 10.99 8.77
CA LEU A 39 -7.27 10.54 9.65
C LEU A 39 -8.33 9.80 8.81
N ASN A 40 -8.65 8.55 9.18
CA ASN A 40 -9.54 7.62 8.46
C ASN A 40 -8.97 6.99 7.18
N ALA A 41 -7.66 6.77 7.09
CA ALA A 41 -7.09 5.97 6.01
C ALA A 41 -7.69 4.56 6.00
N TYR A 42 -8.39 4.21 4.91
CA TYR A 42 -8.94 2.88 4.68
C TYR A 42 -7.83 1.84 4.57
N ALA A 43 -8.14 0.57 4.89
CA ALA A 43 -7.18 -0.55 4.84
C ALA A 43 -6.39 -0.61 3.52
N ASN A 44 -7.03 -0.27 2.39
CA ASN A 44 -6.40 -0.19 1.08
C ASN A 44 -5.24 0.82 1.00
N ILE A 45 -5.33 1.97 1.68
CA ILE A 45 -4.25 2.98 1.71
C ILE A 45 -3.08 2.46 2.53
N LEU A 46 -3.38 1.85 3.68
CA LEU A 46 -2.36 1.23 4.52
C LEU A 46 -1.68 0.08 3.77
N ALA A 47 -2.43 -0.67 2.96
CA ALA A 47 -1.89 -1.73 2.12
C ALA A 47 -0.94 -1.19 1.05
N ILE A 48 -1.26 -0.06 0.40
CA ILE A 48 -0.30 0.62 -0.51
C ILE A 48 0.98 0.97 0.25
N ALA A 49 0.87 1.56 1.44
CA ALA A 49 2.04 1.91 2.25
C ALA A 49 2.88 0.69 2.62
N ALA A 50 2.26 -0.38 3.09
CA ALA A 50 2.95 -1.63 3.42
C ALA A 50 3.72 -2.19 2.22
N HIS A 51 3.08 -2.27 1.05
CA HIS A 51 3.71 -2.82 -0.15
C HIS A 51 4.81 -1.91 -0.73
N CYS A 52 4.62 -0.58 -0.73
CA CYS A 52 5.65 0.37 -1.17
C CYS A 52 6.86 0.39 -0.24
N LEU A 53 6.65 0.30 1.09
CA LEU A 53 7.74 0.17 2.05
C LEU A 53 8.49 -1.15 1.89
N ALA A 54 7.79 -2.25 1.58
CA ALA A 54 8.42 -3.53 1.28
C ALA A 54 9.31 -3.46 0.03
N LEU A 55 8.82 -2.83 -1.04
CA LEU A 55 9.60 -2.57 -2.26
C LEU A 55 10.87 -1.74 -1.99
N ALA A 56 10.79 -0.79 -1.07
CA ALA A 56 11.93 0.03 -0.65
C ALA A 56 12.88 -0.67 0.34
N GLY A 57 12.66 -1.95 0.67
CA GLY A 57 13.48 -2.68 1.65
C GLY A 57 13.28 -2.23 3.11
N ARG A 58 12.15 -1.59 3.41
CA ARG A 58 11.79 -1.08 4.74
C ARG A 58 10.81 -2.03 5.45
N GLN A 59 11.18 -3.30 5.57
CA GLN A 59 10.30 -4.39 6.05
C GLN A 59 9.69 -4.15 7.43
N ARG A 60 10.42 -3.52 8.37
CA ARG A 60 9.89 -3.26 9.72
C ARG A 60 8.71 -2.30 9.69
N GLU A 61 8.81 -1.26 8.87
CA GLU A 61 7.74 -0.27 8.71
C GLU A 61 6.57 -0.88 7.93
N ALA A 62 6.85 -1.66 6.89
CA ALA A 62 5.82 -2.40 6.17
C ALA A 62 5.02 -3.35 7.08
N SER A 63 5.70 -4.04 8.00
CA SER A 63 5.08 -4.93 8.97
C SER A 63 4.20 -4.18 9.97
N ALA A 64 4.59 -2.97 10.39
CA ALA A 64 3.77 -2.14 11.27
C ALA A 64 2.43 -1.75 10.64
N TYR A 65 2.43 -1.42 9.34
CA TYR A 65 1.19 -1.19 8.60
C TYR A 65 0.35 -2.47 8.47
N THR A 66 0.95 -3.62 8.23
CA THR A 66 0.25 -4.91 8.17
C THR A 66 -0.45 -5.23 9.50
N LEU A 67 0.23 -5.04 10.63
CA LEU A 67 -0.36 -5.19 11.95
C LEU A 67 -1.54 -4.24 12.18
N THR A 68 -1.43 -3.00 11.69
CA THR A 68 -2.51 -2.01 11.79
C THR A 68 -3.72 -2.43 10.95
N ILE A 69 -3.49 -2.98 9.76
CA ILE A 69 -4.53 -3.52 8.89
C ILE A 69 -5.20 -4.71 9.57
N HIS A 70 -4.45 -5.69 10.08
CA HIS A 70 -5.00 -6.88 10.72
C HIS A 70 -5.72 -6.59 12.04
N ALA A 71 -5.37 -5.51 12.74
CA ALA A 71 -6.15 -5.04 13.89
C ALA A 71 -7.57 -4.56 13.50
N MET A 72 -7.77 -4.11 12.26
CA MET A 72 -9.07 -3.67 11.74
C MET A 72 -9.77 -4.74 10.91
N LEU A 73 -9.02 -5.50 10.12
CA LEU A 73 -9.47 -6.52 9.16
C LEU A 73 -8.53 -7.74 9.26
N PRO A 74 -8.79 -8.68 10.20
CA PRO A 74 -7.90 -9.81 10.46
C PRO A 74 -7.62 -10.71 9.25
N ASP A 75 -8.58 -10.81 8.33
CA ASP A 75 -8.49 -11.66 7.15
C ASP A 75 -7.96 -10.92 5.90
N TYR A 76 -7.49 -9.67 6.04
CA TYR A 76 -7.00 -8.90 4.89
C TYR A 76 -5.69 -9.48 4.35
N ARG A 77 -5.68 -9.81 3.05
CA ARG A 77 -4.54 -10.41 2.33
C ARG A 77 -4.07 -9.52 1.20
N THR A 78 -2.88 -9.85 0.67
CA THR A 78 -2.39 -9.22 -0.56
C THR A 78 -3.37 -9.44 -1.73
N THR A 79 -4.15 -10.52 -1.75
CA THR A 79 -5.19 -10.70 -2.78
C THR A 79 -6.27 -9.62 -2.74
N ASP A 80 -6.77 -9.24 -1.57
CA ASP A 80 -7.79 -8.20 -1.43
C ASP A 80 -7.28 -6.85 -1.93
N PHE A 81 -6.00 -6.57 -1.68
CA PHE A 81 -5.31 -5.40 -2.22
C PHE A 81 -5.23 -5.46 -3.76
N LEU A 82 -4.78 -6.57 -4.34
CA LEU A 82 -4.64 -6.69 -5.79
C LEU A 82 -5.98 -6.59 -6.51
N ASP A 83 -7.03 -7.21 -5.96
CA ASP A 83 -8.39 -7.15 -6.50
C ASP A 83 -8.96 -5.72 -6.48
N ALA A 84 -8.58 -4.91 -5.48
CA ALA A 84 -9.04 -3.53 -5.34
C ALA A 84 -8.41 -2.55 -6.35
N PHE A 85 -7.19 -2.79 -6.83
CA PHE A 85 -6.41 -1.78 -7.58
C PHE A 85 -6.10 -2.12 -9.04
N ARG A 86 -6.45 -3.31 -9.52
CA ARG A 86 -6.27 -3.77 -10.93
C ARG A 86 -4.91 -3.37 -11.52
N PHE A 87 -3.88 -4.12 -11.13
CA PHE A 87 -2.52 -3.93 -11.63
C PHE A 87 -2.29 -4.68 -12.95
N THR A 88 -1.16 -4.42 -13.60
CA THR A 88 -0.68 -5.32 -14.66
C THR A 88 -0.10 -6.58 -14.03
N LYS A 89 -0.07 -7.70 -14.75
CA LYS A 89 0.40 -8.98 -14.22
C LYS A 89 1.82 -8.90 -13.65
N GLU A 90 2.70 -8.11 -14.25
CA GLU A 90 4.08 -7.94 -13.79
C GLU A 90 4.13 -7.31 -12.39
N VAL A 91 3.29 -6.30 -12.17
CA VAL A 91 3.18 -5.59 -10.88
C VAL A 91 2.47 -6.46 -9.83
N GLU A 92 1.47 -7.25 -10.22
CA GLU A 92 0.84 -8.21 -9.32
C GLU A 92 1.83 -9.27 -8.83
N VAL A 93 2.64 -9.84 -9.73
CA VAL A 93 3.67 -10.82 -9.37
C VAL A 93 4.68 -10.21 -8.40
N MET A 94 5.10 -8.97 -8.66
CA MET A 94 6.02 -8.23 -7.79
C MET A 94 5.44 -8.00 -6.39
N PHE A 95 4.17 -7.63 -6.25
CA PHE A 95 3.55 -7.47 -4.93
C PHE A 95 3.30 -8.81 -4.23
N ARG A 96 2.91 -9.85 -4.98
CA ARG A 96 2.74 -11.21 -4.42
C ARG A 96 4.04 -11.77 -3.85
N SER A 97 5.19 -11.51 -4.48
CA SER A 97 6.48 -11.98 -3.94
C SER A 97 6.85 -11.33 -2.60
N LEU A 98 6.32 -10.14 -2.32
CA LEU A 98 6.55 -9.40 -1.08
C LEU A 98 5.61 -9.81 0.07
N SER A 99 4.46 -10.44 -0.25
CA SER A 99 3.43 -10.81 0.72
C SER A 99 3.97 -11.58 1.94
N GLY A 100 4.82 -12.59 1.69
CA GLY A 100 5.44 -13.40 2.74
C GLY A 100 6.47 -12.63 3.57
N GLN A 101 7.08 -11.57 3.04
CA GLN A 101 8.08 -10.76 3.76
C GLN A 101 7.45 -9.77 4.75
N ILE A 102 6.18 -9.42 4.55
CA ILE A 102 5.45 -8.45 5.38
C ILE A 102 4.32 -9.09 6.21
N GLY A 103 4.14 -10.41 6.11
CA GLY A 103 3.12 -11.14 6.85
C GLY A 103 1.71 -10.99 6.30
N MET A 104 1.57 -10.73 4.99
CA MET A 104 0.28 -10.47 4.32
C MET A 104 -0.01 -11.53 3.25
N ALA A 105 0.04 -12.82 3.61
CA ALA A 105 -0.09 -13.96 2.68
C ALA A 105 -1.53 -14.33 2.30
#